data_AF-A0A348V875-F1
#
_entry.id   AF-A0A348V875-F1
#
_cell.length_a   1.000
_cell.length_b   1.000
_cell.length_c   1.000
_cell.angle_alpha   90.00
_cell.angle_beta   90.00
_cell.angle_gamma   90.00
#
_symmetry.space_group_name_H-M   'P 1'
#
loop_
_entity.id
_entity.type
_entity.pdbx_description
1 polymer ?
#
loop_
_entity_poly.entity_id
_entity_poly.type
_entity_poly.pdbx_seq_one_letter_code
_entity_poly.pdbx_strand_id
1 'polypeptide(L)'
;MEGKVKFQEVGLPNVVVTDGYQCVTTDSDGHYRLTPHQDAKFIYISTPAGYLPAEEMQVPLFYILLEKGRAHYDFPLRKNPQDDTRQLLLVTADPQFHKKENFLRYSGVVDDMLQLKETYPDRDILGIDCGDLVGDKPELYPLYVEQVSRAGIPFYRLPGNHDLQYGGRSTETSTKRYEKNFGPDHYSFNRGKIHYVVLNNVFYVGRDYFYIGYIDEKTFAWL
;
A
#
# COMPACT_ATOMS: atom_id res chain seq x y z
N MET A 1 -10.72 -0.18 -20.08
CA MET A 1 -10.19 -1.53 -19.81
C MET A 1 -11.17 -2.25 -18.89
N GLU A 2 -10.97 -3.54 -18.66
CA GLU A 2 -11.83 -4.32 -17.79
C GLU A 2 -11.03 -5.29 -16.93
N GLY A 3 -11.68 -5.89 -15.94
CA GLY A 3 -11.06 -6.87 -15.08
C GLY A 3 -12.08 -7.56 -14.18
N LYS A 4 -11.57 -8.47 -13.36
CA LYS A 4 -12.37 -9.24 -12.42
C LYS A 4 -11.69 -9.31 -11.06
N VAL A 5 -12.44 -9.04 -9.99
CA VAL A 5 -12.00 -9.34 -8.62
C VAL A 5 -12.61 -10.68 -8.22
N LYS A 6 -11.79 -11.64 -7.79
CA LYS A 6 -12.24 -13.01 -7.55
C LYS A 6 -11.51 -13.70 -6.41
N PHE A 7 -12.18 -14.63 -5.75
CA PHE A 7 -11.57 -15.65 -4.91
C PHE A 7 -11.74 -16.99 -5.63
N GLN A 8 -10.61 -17.62 -6.01
CA GLN A 8 -10.63 -18.78 -6.91
C GLN A 8 -11.41 -18.46 -8.19
N GLU A 9 -12.48 -19.21 -8.50
CA GLU A 9 -13.36 -18.97 -9.65
C GLU A 9 -14.59 -18.10 -9.31
N VAL A 10 -14.78 -17.74 -8.05
CA VAL A 10 -15.93 -16.98 -7.59
C VAL A 10 -15.64 -15.48 -7.68
N GLY A 11 -16.43 -14.76 -8.48
CA GLY A 11 -16.39 -13.31 -8.54
C GLY A 11 -16.87 -12.65 -7.24
N LEU A 12 -16.22 -11.55 -6.85
CA LEU A 12 -16.55 -10.82 -5.64
C LEU A 12 -17.31 -9.54 -6.00
N PRO A 13 -18.58 -9.39 -5.61
CA PRO A 13 -19.37 -8.21 -5.93
C PRO A 13 -19.07 -7.02 -5.02
N ASN A 14 -19.39 -5.82 -5.50
CA ASN A 14 -19.29 -4.55 -4.76
C ASN A 14 -17.88 -4.22 -4.24
N VAL A 15 -16.84 -4.78 -4.84
CA VAL A 15 -15.45 -4.41 -4.54
C VAL A 15 -15.15 -3.11 -5.25
N VAL A 16 -14.65 -2.11 -4.50
CA VAL A 16 -14.22 -0.84 -5.07
C VAL A 16 -12.91 -1.03 -5.83
N VAL A 17 -12.89 -0.58 -7.07
CA VAL A 17 -11.73 -0.55 -7.96
C VAL A 17 -11.49 0.90 -8.37
N THR A 18 -10.24 1.34 -8.34
CA THR A 18 -9.85 2.72 -8.60
C THR A 18 -8.56 2.80 -9.40
N ASP A 19 -8.36 3.93 -10.07
CA ASP A 19 -7.11 4.33 -10.71
C ASP A 19 -6.38 5.47 -9.95
N GLY A 20 -6.88 5.83 -8.76
CA GLY A 20 -6.42 6.97 -7.95
C GLY A 20 -7.01 8.32 -8.33
N TYR A 21 -7.97 8.34 -9.24
CA TYR A 21 -8.73 9.53 -9.62
C TYR A 21 -10.24 9.32 -9.48
N GLN A 22 -10.70 8.10 -9.77
CA GLN A 22 -12.11 7.73 -9.76
C GLN A 22 -12.30 6.30 -9.25
N CYS A 23 -13.51 5.98 -8.85
CA CYS A 23 -13.88 4.69 -8.29
C CYS A 23 -15.05 4.07 -9.06
N VAL A 24 -14.99 2.76 -9.29
CA VAL A 24 -16.09 1.94 -9.77
C VAL A 24 -16.24 0.73 -8.84
N THR A 25 -17.37 0.03 -8.92
CA THR A 25 -17.61 -1.19 -8.16
C THR A 25 -17.75 -2.39 -9.07
N THR A 26 -17.29 -3.55 -8.62
CA THR A 26 -17.56 -4.81 -9.32
C THR A 26 -19.05 -5.17 -9.30
N ASP A 27 -19.53 -5.79 -10.38
CA ASP A 27 -20.89 -6.32 -10.50
C ASP A 27 -21.08 -7.64 -9.71
N SER A 28 -22.27 -8.25 -9.83
CA SER A 28 -22.63 -9.50 -9.16
C SER A 28 -21.66 -10.66 -9.44
N ASP A 29 -21.01 -10.65 -10.61
CA ASP A 29 -20.08 -11.69 -11.06
C ASP A 29 -18.62 -11.28 -10.86
N GLY A 30 -18.37 -10.18 -10.14
CA GLY A 30 -17.04 -9.66 -9.82
C GLY A 30 -16.35 -8.88 -10.94
N HIS A 31 -17.04 -8.61 -12.05
CA HIS A 31 -16.47 -7.88 -13.18
C HIS A 31 -16.56 -6.37 -12.98
N TYR A 32 -15.60 -5.63 -13.53
CA TYR A 32 -15.63 -4.18 -13.57
C TYR A 32 -15.12 -3.64 -14.91
N ARG A 33 -15.52 -2.41 -15.22
CA ARG A 33 -14.96 -1.62 -16.33
C ARG A 33 -14.60 -0.24 -15.84
N LEU A 34 -13.44 0.22 -16.26
CA LEU A 34 -12.92 1.54 -15.93
C LEU A 34 -12.16 2.09 -17.13
N THR A 35 -12.36 3.37 -17.43
CA THR A 35 -11.55 4.13 -18.39
C THR A 35 -10.52 4.91 -17.59
N PRO A 36 -9.25 4.46 -17.49
CA PRO A 36 -8.29 5.08 -16.60
C PRO A 36 -8.09 6.56 -16.93
N HIS A 37 -7.93 7.38 -15.91
CA HIS A 37 -7.49 8.76 -16.08
C HIS A 37 -6.15 8.81 -16.84
N GLN A 38 -5.92 9.85 -17.64
CA GLN A 38 -4.72 9.97 -18.48
C GLN A 38 -3.41 9.94 -17.67
N ASP A 39 -3.48 10.40 -16.42
CA ASP A 39 -2.35 10.50 -15.48
C ASP A 39 -2.34 9.34 -14.45
N ALA A 40 -3.22 8.35 -14.61
CA ALA A 40 -3.22 7.16 -13.77
C ALA A 40 -2.00 6.27 -14.04
N LYS A 41 -1.41 5.76 -12.96
CA LYS A 41 -0.26 4.83 -13.02
C LYS A 41 -0.64 3.40 -12.67
N PHE A 42 -1.68 3.24 -11.85
CA PHE A 42 -2.07 1.94 -11.30
C PHE A 42 -3.57 1.76 -11.43
N ILE A 43 -3.99 0.51 -11.44
CA ILE A 43 -5.34 0.09 -11.07
C ILE A 43 -5.21 -0.67 -9.77
N TYR A 44 -6.07 -0.39 -8.81
CA TYR A 44 -6.00 -1.01 -7.51
C TYR A 44 -7.37 -1.09 -6.86
N ILE A 45 -7.46 -1.93 -5.82
CA ILE A 45 -8.72 -2.23 -5.16
C ILE A 45 -8.73 -1.79 -3.71
N SER A 46 -9.91 -1.43 -3.22
CA SER A 46 -10.18 -1.49 -1.80
C SER A 46 -10.42 -2.94 -1.43
N THR A 47 -9.40 -3.62 -0.89
CA THR A 47 -9.50 -5.06 -0.57
C THR A 47 -10.73 -5.27 0.33
N PRO A 48 -11.68 -6.15 -0.03
CA PRO A 48 -12.90 -6.35 0.74
C PRO A 48 -12.63 -7.11 2.04
N ALA A 49 -13.47 -6.87 3.05
CA ALA A 49 -13.39 -7.57 4.33
C ALA A 49 -13.49 -9.10 4.14
N GLY A 50 -12.78 -9.86 4.97
CA GLY A 50 -12.68 -11.31 4.88
C GLY A 50 -11.73 -11.83 3.80
N TYR A 51 -11.09 -10.94 3.03
CA TYR A 51 -10.14 -11.29 1.98
C TYR A 51 -8.82 -10.54 2.13
N LEU A 52 -7.77 -11.09 1.51
CA LEU A 52 -6.44 -10.52 1.47
C LEU A 52 -5.94 -10.53 0.02
N PRO A 53 -5.17 -9.52 -0.41
CA PRO A 53 -4.50 -9.59 -1.69
C PRO A 53 -3.39 -10.65 -1.67
N ALA A 54 -2.82 -10.91 -2.84
CA ALA A 54 -1.51 -11.55 -2.91
C ALA A 54 -0.47 -10.68 -2.20
N GLU A 55 0.68 -11.26 -1.85
CA GLU A 55 1.79 -10.53 -1.24
C GLU A 55 3.12 -11.09 -1.74
N GLU A 56 4.14 -10.23 -1.79
CA GLU A 56 5.53 -10.62 -2.04
C GLU A 56 6.39 -10.06 -0.90
N MET A 57 7.13 -10.92 -0.19
CA MET A 57 7.91 -10.54 1.00
C MET A 57 7.10 -9.68 2.01
N GLN A 58 5.84 -10.05 2.27
CA GLN A 58 4.94 -9.31 3.16
C GLN A 58 4.56 -7.89 2.68
N VAL A 59 4.76 -7.58 1.40
CA VAL A 59 4.22 -6.39 0.72
C VAL A 59 2.90 -6.77 0.05
N PRO A 60 1.74 -6.22 0.49
CA PRO A 60 0.45 -6.49 -0.14
C PRO A 60 0.38 -5.98 -1.59
N LEU A 61 -0.01 -6.85 -2.52
CA LEU A 61 -0.14 -6.56 -3.95
C LEU A 61 -1.62 -6.35 -4.33
N PHE A 62 -2.20 -5.26 -3.83
CA PHE A 62 -3.59 -4.86 -4.13
C PHE A 62 -3.70 -3.95 -5.37
N TYR A 63 -2.62 -3.80 -6.12
CA TYR A 63 -2.50 -2.93 -7.28
C TYR A 63 -1.84 -3.64 -8.47
N ILE A 64 -2.08 -3.12 -9.67
CA ILE A 64 -1.46 -3.53 -10.92
C ILE A 64 -1.02 -2.25 -11.65
N LEU A 65 0.23 -2.22 -12.12
CA LEU A 65 0.73 -1.13 -12.95
C LEU A 65 -0.01 -1.07 -14.29
N LEU A 66 -0.42 0.13 -14.71
CA LEU A 66 -0.98 0.35 -16.04
C LEU A 66 0.12 0.21 -17.10
N GLU A 67 -0.10 -0.70 -18.04
CA GLU A 67 0.84 -1.01 -19.11
C GLU A 67 0.20 -0.83 -20.48
N LYS A 68 0.96 -0.28 -21.43
CA LYS A 68 0.49 -0.09 -22.80
C LYS A 68 0.16 -1.44 -23.44
N GLY A 69 -1.08 -1.58 -23.91
CA GLY A 69 -1.56 -2.79 -24.59
C GLY A 69 -2.17 -3.86 -23.67
N ARG A 70 -2.10 -3.69 -22.35
CA ARG A 70 -2.80 -4.57 -21.41
C ARG A 70 -4.28 -4.20 -21.32
N ALA A 71 -5.15 -5.17 -21.63
CA ALA A 71 -6.60 -4.97 -21.64
C ALA A 71 -7.29 -5.42 -20.33
N HIS A 72 -6.70 -6.39 -19.62
CA HIS A 72 -7.29 -7.05 -18.46
C HIS A 72 -6.47 -6.86 -17.18
N TYR A 73 -7.16 -6.52 -16.09
CA TYR A 73 -6.59 -6.22 -14.78
C TYR A 73 -7.34 -7.04 -13.71
N ASP A 74 -6.98 -8.31 -13.56
CA ASP A 74 -7.68 -9.20 -12.62
C ASP A 74 -7.01 -9.21 -11.25
N PHE A 75 -7.82 -9.19 -10.19
CA PHE A 75 -7.37 -9.25 -8.80
C PHE A 75 -7.79 -10.58 -8.16
N PRO A 76 -6.92 -11.60 -8.16
CA PRO A 76 -7.14 -12.79 -7.38
C PRO A 76 -6.89 -12.49 -5.90
N LEU A 77 -7.88 -12.75 -5.06
CA LEU A 77 -7.79 -12.64 -3.61
C LEU A 77 -7.74 -14.01 -2.97
N ARG A 78 -7.20 -14.05 -1.75
CA ARG A 78 -7.28 -15.20 -0.84
C ARG A 78 -8.23 -14.87 0.31
N LYS A 79 -8.91 -15.88 0.86
CA LYS A 79 -9.70 -15.70 2.08
C LYS A 79 -8.76 -15.39 3.24
N ASN A 80 -9.14 -14.46 4.11
CA ASN A 80 -8.40 -14.25 5.35
C ASN A 80 -8.57 -15.51 6.24
N PRO A 81 -7.48 -16.19 6.64
CA PRO A 81 -7.58 -17.34 7.52
C PRO A 81 -7.97 -16.99 8.96
N GLN A 82 -7.80 -15.73 9.38
CA GLN A 82 -8.12 -15.24 10.72
C GLN A 82 -9.47 -14.49 10.74
N ASP A 83 -10.06 -14.41 11.93
CA ASP A 83 -11.21 -13.54 12.19
C ASP A 83 -10.75 -12.07 12.19
N ASP A 84 -10.97 -11.40 11.07
CA ASP A 84 -10.55 -10.03 10.83
C ASP A 84 -11.41 -8.99 11.57
N THR A 85 -12.37 -9.41 12.39
CA THR A 85 -13.03 -8.51 13.36
C THR A 85 -12.22 -8.33 14.65
N ARG A 86 -11.18 -9.15 14.85
CA ARG A 86 -10.27 -9.11 16.01
C ARG A 86 -8.85 -8.81 15.56
N GLN A 87 -8.59 -7.54 15.28
CA GLN A 87 -7.30 -7.10 14.73
C GLN A 87 -6.28 -6.75 15.82
N LEU A 88 -5.01 -6.99 15.51
CA LEU A 88 -3.87 -6.31 16.11
C LEU A 88 -3.16 -5.50 15.02
N LEU A 89 -3.22 -4.18 15.14
CA LEU A 89 -2.56 -3.26 14.23
C LEU A 89 -1.22 -2.84 14.82
N LEU A 90 -0.13 -3.12 14.09
CA LEU A 90 1.18 -2.55 14.38
C LEU A 90 1.35 -1.25 13.60
N VAL A 91 1.76 -0.18 14.28
CA VAL A 91 2.02 1.11 13.63
C VAL A 91 3.48 1.47 13.87
N THR A 92 4.19 1.73 12.78
CA THR A 92 5.60 2.13 12.76
C THR A 92 5.73 3.43 11.98
N ALA A 93 6.72 4.24 12.31
CA ALA A 93 7.01 5.49 11.63
C ALA A 93 8.49 5.83 11.77
N ASP A 94 9.02 6.60 10.82
CA ASP A 94 10.32 7.26 10.90
C ASP A 94 11.52 6.34 11.23
N PRO A 95 11.64 5.13 10.67
CA PRO A 95 12.88 4.38 10.84
C PRO A 95 14.09 5.07 10.19
N GLN A 96 13.86 5.88 9.13
CA GLN A 96 14.85 6.75 8.46
C GLN A 96 16.20 6.06 8.23
N PHE A 97 16.20 4.87 7.62
CA PHE A 97 17.44 4.15 7.38
C PHE A 97 18.34 4.92 6.41
N HIS A 98 19.52 5.33 6.89
CA HIS A 98 20.52 6.04 6.08
C HIS A 98 21.65 5.12 5.59
N LYS A 99 21.85 3.98 6.26
CA LYS A 99 22.91 3.01 5.97
C LYS A 99 22.60 1.61 6.50
N LYS A 100 23.30 0.61 5.97
CA LYS A 100 23.06 -0.82 6.28
C LYS A 100 23.22 -1.16 7.77
N GLU A 101 24.10 -0.46 8.47
CA GLU A 101 24.36 -0.72 9.90
C GLU A 101 23.17 -0.33 10.79
N ASN A 102 22.26 0.54 10.32
CA ASN A 102 21.05 0.88 11.08
C ASN A 102 20.13 -0.33 11.28
N PHE A 103 20.14 -1.29 10.33
CA PHE A 103 19.30 -2.47 10.39
C PHE A 103 19.68 -3.45 11.51
N LEU A 104 20.91 -3.38 12.04
CA LEU A 104 21.31 -4.18 13.21
C LEU A 104 20.53 -3.80 14.47
N ARG A 105 20.13 -2.53 14.62
CA ARG A 105 19.25 -2.11 15.72
C ARG A 105 17.80 -2.44 15.40
N TYR A 106 17.42 -2.26 14.14
CA TYR A 106 16.06 -2.57 13.70
C TYR A 106 15.70 -4.05 13.84
N SER A 107 16.66 -4.97 13.72
CA SER A 107 16.39 -6.39 13.93
C SER A 107 15.78 -6.67 15.31
N GLY A 108 16.19 -5.94 16.36
CA GLY A 108 15.57 -6.07 17.69
C GLY A 108 14.11 -5.62 17.70
N VAL A 109 13.78 -4.56 16.95
CA VAL A 109 12.39 -4.12 16.77
C VAL A 109 11.56 -5.18 16.05
N VAL A 110 12.13 -5.83 15.03
CA VAL A 110 11.49 -6.94 14.32
C VAL A 110 11.29 -8.16 15.24
N ASP A 111 12.28 -8.45 16.09
CA ASP A 111 12.17 -9.54 17.07
C ASP A 111 11.07 -9.23 18.11
N ASP A 112 10.91 -7.97 18.54
CA ASP A 112 9.81 -7.54 19.40
C ASP A 112 8.44 -7.71 18.71
N MET A 113 8.35 -7.39 17.40
CA MET A 113 7.13 -7.62 16.61
C MET A 113 6.77 -9.12 16.54
N LEU A 114 7.78 -9.98 16.36
CA LEU A 114 7.59 -11.43 16.35
C LEU A 114 7.07 -11.94 17.69
N GLN A 115 7.71 -11.55 18.79
CA GLN A 115 7.29 -11.92 20.14
C GLN A 115 5.87 -11.43 20.42
N LEU A 116 5.56 -10.18 20.05
CA LEU A 116 4.22 -9.62 20.21
C LEU A 116 3.19 -10.45 19.43
N LYS A 117 3.46 -10.79 18.17
CA LYS A 117 2.59 -11.65 17.35
C LYS A 117 2.34 -13.01 18.00
N GLU A 118 3.34 -13.64 18.59
CA GLU A 118 3.20 -14.92 19.28
C GLU A 118 2.28 -14.85 20.51
N THR A 119 2.18 -13.68 21.17
CA THR A 119 1.24 -13.48 22.28
C THR A 119 -0.23 -13.35 21.84
N TYR A 120 -0.49 -13.16 20.54
CA TYR A 120 -1.82 -12.95 19.96
C TYR A 120 -2.10 -13.91 18.79
N PRO A 121 -2.09 -15.25 19.01
CA PRO A 121 -2.22 -16.23 17.93
C PRO A 121 -3.61 -16.26 17.27
N ASP A 122 -4.62 -15.66 17.91
CA ASP A 122 -6.02 -15.65 17.47
C ASP A 122 -6.45 -14.30 16.85
N ARG A 123 -5.49 -13.40 16.60
CA ARG A 123 -5.72 -12.09 16.00
C ARG A 123 -5.34 -12.09 14.52
N ASP A 124 -6.09 -11.34 13.74
CA ASP A 124 -5.64 -10.89 12.43
C ASP A 124 -4.63 -9.76 12.62
N ILE A 125 -3.40 -9.94 12.14
CA ILE A 125 -2.30 -8.99 12.38
C ILE A 125 -1.89 -8.35 11.07
N LEU A 126 -1.82 -7.02 11.08
CA LEU A 126 -1.30 -6.20 9.99
C LEU A 126 -0.47 -5.05 10.53
N GLY A 127 0.46 -4.59 9.72
CA GLY A 127 1.27 -3.40 10.00
C GLY A 127 0.90 -2.22 9.10
N ILE A 128 1.09 -1.01 9.61
CA ILE A 128 1.10 0.23 8.83
C ILE A 128 2.40 0.98 9.11
N ASP A 129 3.17 1.26 8.06
CA ASP A 129 4.29 2.20 8.11
C ASP A 129 3.83 3.60 7.69
N CYS A 130 3.99 4.56 8.60
CA CYS A 130 3.57 5.96 8.45
C CYS A 130 4.62 6.86 7.79
N GLY A 131 5.46 6.31 6.93
CA GLY A 131 6.45 7.05 6.16
C GLY A 131 7.83 7.15 6.79
N ASP A 132 8.71 7.82 6.06
CA ASP A 132 10.13 7.99 6.35
C ASP A 132 10.83 6.64 6.53
N LEU A 133 10.54 5.72 5.59
CA LEU A 133 11.03 4.35 5.59
C LEU A 133 12.56 4.33 5.44
N VAL A 134 13.10 5.20 4.59
CA VAL A 134 14.54 5.41 4.39
C VAL A 134 14.86 6.90 4.49
N GLY A 135 16.09 7.23 4.87
CA GLY A 135 16.54 8.61 5.00
C GLY A 135 17.18 9.13 3.71
N ASP A 136 16.37 9.39 2.67
CA ASP A 136 16.78 9.79 1.31
C ASP A 136 17.63 8.74 0.57
N LYS A 137 17.45 7.47 0.92
CA LYS A 137 18.25 6.32 0.45
C LYS A 137 17.36 5.21 -0.12
N PRO A 138 16.67 5.45 -1.26
CA PRO A 138 15.73 4.49 -1.86
C PRO A 138 16.39 3.15 -2.24
N GLU A 139 17.71 3.12 -2.42
CA GLU A 139 18.49 1.88 -2.59
C GLU A 139 18.41 0.93 -1.37
N LEU A 140 17.95 1.40 -0.21
CA LEU A 140 17.78 0.60 1.00
C LEU A 140 16.37 -0.02 1.13
N TYR A 141 15.39 0.34 0.28
CA TYR A 141 14.05 -0.27 0.35
C TYR A 141 14.07 -1.81 0.31
N PRO A 142 14.84 -2.48 -0.58
CA PRO A 142 14.84 -3.94 -0.60
C PRO A 142 15.35 -4.55 0.71
N LEU A 143 16.39 -3.98 1.32
CA LEU A 143 16.93 -4.44 2.60
C LEU A 143 15.94 -4.17 3.73
N TYR A 144 15.25 -3.04 3.71
CA TYR A 144 14.20 -2.73 4.66
C TYR A 144 13.05 -3.75 4.59
N VAL A 145 12.56 -4.04 3.37
CA VAL A 145 11.51 -5.06 3.16
C VAL A 145 11.99 -6.43 3.64
N GLU A 146 13.21 -6.82 3.29
CA GLU A 146 13.80 -8.09 3.77
C GLU A 146 13.77 -8.16 5.29
N GLN A 147 14.20 -7.10 6.00
CA GLN A 147 14.25 -7.12 7.46
C GLN A 147 12.87 -7.18 8.10
N VAL A 148 11.93 -6.32 7.69
CA VAL A 148 10.58 -6.30 8.29
C VAL A 148 9.77 -7.56 7.92
N SER A 149 10.01 -8.15 6.74
CA SER A 149 9.35 -9.38 6.31
C SER A 149 9.62 -10.58 7.22
N ARG A 150 10.73 -10.57 7.96
CA ARG A 150 11.05 -11.59 8.98
C ARG A 150 9.99 -11.68 10.07
N ALA A 151 9.23 -10.61 10.33
CA ALA A 151 8.09 -10.65 11.25
C ALA A 151 6.94 -11.55 10.75
N GLY A 152 6.89 -11.82 9.44
CA GLY A 152 5.80 -12.54 8.79
C GLY A 152 4.45 -11.85 8.98
N ILE A 153 4.46 -10.52 8.98
CA ILE A 153 3.28 -9.65 9.10
C ILE A 153 3.23 -8.78 7.84
N PRO A 154 2.08 -8.71 7.14
CA PRO A 154 1.94 -7.82 5.99
C PRO A 154 1.89 -6.36 6.46
N PHE A 155 2.70 -5.51 5.84
CA PHE A 155 2.73 -4.08 6.14
C PHE A 155 2.20 -3.26 4.95
N TYR A 156 1.21 -2.43 5.21
CA TYR A 156 0.74 -1.36 4.34
C TYR A 156 1.59 -0.12 4.60
N ARG A 157 1.91 0.65 3.57
CA ARG A 157 2.90 1.75 3.68
C ARG A 157 2.39 3.01 3.03
N LEU A 158 2.91 4.14 3.49
CA LEU A 158 2.87 5.42 2.78
C LEU A 158 4.28 6.01 2.74
N PRO A 159 4.60 6.87 1.76
CA PRO A 159 5.86 7.60 1.77
C PRO A 159 5.83 8.70 2.83
N GLY A 160 6.98 8.95 3.46
CA GLY A 160 7.27 10.19 4.16
C GLY A 160 8.06 11.17 3.29
N ASN A 161 8.54 12.26 3.88
CA ASN A 161 9.30 13.25 3.13
C ASN A 161 10.67 12.75 2.67
N HIS A 162 11.32 11.87 3.43
CA HIS A 162 12.61 11.29 3.06
C HIS A 162 12.49 10.16 2.02
N ASP A 163 11.27 9.73 1.72
CA ASP A 163 10.96 8.73 0.69
C ASP A 163 10.73 9.36 -0.70
N LEU A 164 10.68 10.71 -0.77
CA LEU A 164 10.40 11.47 -1.98
C LEU A 164 11.57 11.46 -2.98
N GLN A 165 11.21 11.69 -4.24
CA GLN A 165 12.10 11.98 -5.34
C GLN A 165 12.14 13.49 -5.59
N TYR A 166 13.25 14.11 -5.23
CA TYR A 166 13.51 15.53 -5.49
C TYR A 166 13.90 15.81 -6.96
N GLY A 167 13.90 17.09 -7.32
CA GLY A 167 14.29 17.59 -8.66
C GLY A 167 13.17 17.56 -9.70
N GLY A 168 11.98 17.08 -9.32
CA GLY A 168 10.76 17.22 -10.09
C GLY A 168 10.19 18.64 -10.07
N ARG A 169 9.25 18.94 -10.98
CA ARG A 169 8.62 20.27 -11.09
C ARG A 169 7.47 20.48 -10.10
N SER A 170 6.89 19.40 -9.57
CA SER A 170 5.69 19.41 -8.74
C SER A 170 5.51 18.08 -8.00
N THR A 171 4.51 18.00 -7.11
CA THR A 171 4.26 16.84 -6.23
C THR A 171 4.03 15.53 -6.98
N GLU A 172 3.43 15.56 -8.17
CA GLU A 172 3.04 14.38 -8.96
C GLU A 172 4.25 13.55 -9.42
N THR A 173 5.43 14.16 -9.41
CA THR A 173 6.71 13.53 -9.78
C THR A 173 7.52 13.03 -8.58
N SER A 174 7.06 13.29 -7.37
CA SER A 174 7.82 13.08 -6.13
C SER A 174 7.73 11.66 -5.59
N THR A 175 6.69 10.89 -5.91
CA THR A 175 6.50 9.54 -5.33
C THR A 175 6.98 8.39 -6.22
N LYS A 176 7.53 8.67 -7.40
CA LYS A 176 7.89 7.63 -8.39
C LYS A 176 8.80 6.51 -7.87
N ARG A 177 9.75 6.83 -6.97
CA ARG A 177 10.66 5.83 -6.38
C ARG A 177 9.95 4.94 -5.38
N TYR A 178 9.11 5.54 -4.53
CA TYR A 178 8.23 4.83 -3.62
C TYR A 178 7.27 3.92 -4.40
N GLU A 179 6.56 4.49 -5.38
CA GLU A 179 5.53 3.80 -6.16
C GLU A 179 6.07 2.59 -6.92
N LYS A 180 7.31 2.67 -7.39
CA LYS A 180 7.99 1.54 -8.04
C LYS A 180 8.15 0.32 -7.11
N ASN A 181 8.30 0.55 -5.81
CA ASN A 181 8.54 -0.52 -4.83
C ASN A 181 7.25 -0.95 -4.12
N PHE A 182 6.31 -0.02 -3.89
CA PHE A 182 5.18 -0.24 -2.98
C PHE A 182 3.80 0.07 -3.59
N GLY A 183 3.73 0.59 -4.81
CA GLY A 183 2.48 0.91 -5.49
C GLY A 183 1.89 2.27 -5.14
N PRO A 184 0.57 2.46 -5.18
CA PRO A 184 -0.05 3.77 -5.00
C PRO A 184 0.26 4.39 -3.63
N ASP A 185 0.38 5.71 -3.57
CA ASP A 185 0.70 6.49 -2.36
C ASP A 185 -0.54 6.92 -1.56
N HIS A 186 -1.73 6.65 -2.08
CA HIS A 186 -3.01 6.75 -1.38
C HIS A 186 -3.89 5.58 -1.81
N TYR A 187 -4.57 4.96 -0.86
CA TYR A 187 -5.42 3.80 -1.11
C TYR A 187 -6.30 3.52 0.11
N SER A 188 -7.23 2.59 -0.04
CA SER A 188 -8.05 2.11 1.06
C SER A 188 -8.12 0.59 1.07
N PHE A 189 -8.54 0.02 2.19
CA PHE A 189 -8.89 -1.39 2.29
C PHE A 189 -9.82 -1.62 3.46
N ASN A 190 -10.57 -2.70 3.41
CA ASN A 190 -11.41 -3.15 4.50
C ASN A 190 -10.70 -4.27 5.26
N ARG A 191 -10.80 -4.23 6.59
CA ARG A 191 -10.47 -5.36 7.44
C ARG A 191 -11.55 -5.49 8.51
N GLY A 192 -12.28 -6.60 8.49
CA GLY A 192 -13.47 -6.79 9.30
C GLY A 192 -14.48 -5.67 9.11
N LYS A 193 -14.77 -4.92 10.18
CA LYS A 193 -15.71 -3.79 10.18
C LYS A 193 -15.04 -2.43 10.00
N ILE A 194 -13.74 -2.39 9.74
CA ILE A 194 -12.95 -1.16 9.65
C ILE A 194 -12.61 -0.89 8.19
N HIS A 195 -12.89 0.35 7.76
CA HIS A 195 -12.41 0.90 6.49
C HIS A 195 -11.16 1.73 6.76
N TYR A 196 -10.01 1.27 6.30
CA TYR A 196 -8.75 1.99 6.39
C TYR A 196 -8.59 2.88 5.16
N VAL A 197 -8.27 4.15 5.40
CA VAL A 197 -7.90 5.11 4.37
C VAL A 197 -6.46 5.54 4.65
N VAL A 198 -5.58 5.32 3.68
CA VAL A 198 -4.15 5.64 3.75
C VAL A 198 -3.91 6.81 2.78
N LEU A 199 -3.42 7.94 3.31
CA LEU A 199 -3.26 9.18 2.56
C LEU A 199 -1.83 9.71 2.69
N ASN A 200 -1.16 9.90 1.56
CA ASN A 200 0.06 10.69 1.49
C ASN A 200 -0.28 12.18 1.65
N ASN A 201 0.26 12.81 2.70
CA ASN A 201 0.09 14.24 2.97
C ASN A 201 1.38 15.05 2.71
N VAL A 202 2.41 14.44 2.12
CA VAL A 202 3.67 15.11 1.83
C VAL A 202 3.63 15.73 0.45
N PHE A 203 3.29 17.02 0.40
CA PHE A 203 3.20 17.75 -0.87
C PHE A 203 4.53 18.42 -1.21
N TYR A 204 5.25 17.87 -2.20
CA TYR A 204 6.50 18.44 -2.67
C TYR A 204 6.27 19.70 -3.54
N VAL A 205 6.90 20.82 -3.16
CA VAL A 205 6.65 22.12 -3.81
C VAL A 205 7.52 22.37 -5.06
N GLY A 206 8.29 21.37 -5.53
CA GLY A 206 9.10 21.50 -6.74
C GLY A 206 10.42 22.24 -6.55
N ARG A 207 10.89 22.40 -5.32
CA ARG A 207 12.13 23.11 -5.00
C ARG A 207 12.93 22.41 -3.90
N ASP A 208 14.19 22.12 -4.19
CA ASP A 208 15.13 21.50 -3.25
C ASP A 208 14.52 20.26 -2.58
N TYR A 209 14.40 20.28 -1.24
CA TYR A 209 13.73 19.26 -0.43
C TYR A 209 12.45 19.80 0.24
N PHE A 210 11.96 20.97 -0.19
CA PHE A 210 10.84 21.62 0.45
C PHE A 210 9.52 20.90 0.17
N TYR A 211 8.72 20.77 1.22
CA TYR A 211 7.38 20.23 1.17
C TYR A 211 6.46 20.99 2.13
N ILE A 212 5.16 20.80 1.98
CA ILE A 212 4.14 21.20 2.95
C ILE A 212 3.27 20.00 3.30
N GLY A 213 2.70 19.99 4.51
CA GLY A 213 1.67 19.03 4.87
C GLY A 213 0.35 19.40 4.18
N TYR A 214 0.00 18.66 3.12
CA TYR A 214 -1.18 18.93 2.32
C TYR A 214 -1.62 17.66 1.58
N ILE A 215 -2.92 17.36 1.64
CA ILE A 215 -3.55 16.37 0.76
C ILE A 215 -3.94 17.11 -0.51
N ASP A 216 -3.49 16.61 -1.66
CA ASP A 216 -3.80 17.27 -2.93
C ASP A 216 -5.29 17.17 -3.30
N GLU A 217 -5.77 18.09 -4.14
CA GLU A 217 -7.19 18.16 -4.52
C GLU A 217 -7.66 16.88 -5.21
N LYS A 218 -6.76 16.23 -5.97
CA LYS A 218 -7.04 14.96 -6.64
C LYS A 218 -7.32 13.85 -5.61
N THR A 219 -6.51 13.75 -4.57
CA THR A 219 -6.68 12.79 -3.48
C THR A 219 -7.90 13.13 -2.62
N PHE A 220 -8.22 14.41 -2.41
CA PHE A 220 -9.48 14.80 -1.76
C PHE A 220 -10.72 14.43 -2.59
N ALA A 221 -10.69 14.61 -3.90
CA ALA A 221 -11.80 14.24 -4.78
C ALA A 221 -11.99 12.71 -4.90
N TRP A 222 -10.89 11.96 -4.72
CA TRP A 222 -10.90 10.50 -4.67
C TRP A 222 -11.51 9.93 -3.38
N LEU A 223 -11.28 10.63 -2.25
CA LEU A 223 -11.75 10.24 -0.90
C LEU A 223 -13.27 10.33 -0.76
#